data_AF-A0A920V030-F1
#
_entry.id   AF-A0A920V030-F1
#
_cell.length_a   1.000
_cell.length_b   1.000
_cell.length_c   1.000
_cell.angle_alpha   90.00
_cell.angle_beta   90.00
_cell.angle_gamma   90.00
#
_symmetry.space_group_name_H-M   'P 1'
#
loop_
_entity.id
_entity.type
_entity.pdbx_description
1 polymer ?
#
loop_
_entity_poly.entity_id
_entity_poly.type
_entity_poly.pdbx_seq_one_letter_code
_entity_poly.pdbx_strand_id
1 'polypeptide(L)'
;MISDAGLVLRQVYDETVYINSAIRLVQQNIWVGGVLAGIILLLFLRSLRATIIITIAIPVSVIGAFVAMALLGRSLNVISLAGIAFSVGMVVDAAIVVLENIFRLREQGQPIRKAALEGTKQVWGAVLVSALTTVMVFIPILTIELEAGQLFRDIAVAISIAVILSLLVSITLIPALSARLLKPTRKETNGSPTRIDIPVLDSAARLFAQGITTFCRVVAGSPTVAIAVVGSITAAAAVVAWLILPQLEYLPEGNRNLLFGAVTPPPGYNLETVTRIAKSIEDEISPYWSKEGDAPVAPTRRHKLSGFFLSLRPPEPSLAQSPPTPHACVNWSPY
;
A
#
# COMPACT_ATOMS: atom_id res chain seq x y z
N MET A 1 11.24 16.60 41.49
CA MET A 1 11.02 18.06 41.32
C MET A 1 9.64 18.44 40.81
N ILE A 2 9.00 17.75 39.86
CA ILE A 2 7.58 18.03 39.50
C ILE A 2 6.61 17.14 40.33
N SER A 3 7.00 15.89 40.60
CA SER A 3 6.24 14.91 41.39
C SER A 3 6.05 15.30 42.86
N ASP A 4 7.03 15.97 43.45
CA ASP A 4 7.04 16.30 44.89
C ASP A 4 6.07 17.46 45.23
N ALA A 5 5.59 18.18 44.22
CA ALA A 5 4.62 19.27 44.33
C ALA A 5 3.18 18.83 43.98
N GLY A 6 2.93 17.53 43.75
CA GLY A 6 1.62 17.01 43.33
C GLY A 6 1.20 17.41 41.90
N LEU A 7 2.15 17.88 41.08
CA LEU A 7 1.90 18.26 39.68
C LEU A 7 2.06 17.05 38.77
N VAL A 8 1.10 16.86 37.86
CA VAL A 8 1.10 15.77 36.88
C VAL A 8 1.26 16.34 35.49
N LEU A 9 2.31 15.92 34.78
CA LEU A 9 2.48 16.21 33.35
C LEU A 9 1.72 15.16 32.55
N ARG A 10 0.71 15.57 31.78
CA ARG A 10 -0.04 14.67 30.90
C ARG A 10 0.19 15.05 29.45
N GLN A 11 0.66 14.09 28.66
CA GLN A 11 0.84 14.26 27.22
C GLN A 11 -0.52 14.12 26.53
N VAL A 12 -1.02 15.22 25.94
CA VAL A 12 -2.35 15.27 25.30
C VAL A 12 -2.26 15.05 23.79
N TYR A 13 -1.07 15.17 23.20
CA TYR A 13 -0.82 14.96 21.77
C TYR A 13 0.52 14.24 21.57
N ASP A 14 0.50 13.19 20.74
CA ASP A 14 1.68 12.38 20.43
C ASP A 14 1.64 11.87 18.99
N GLU A 15 2.48 12.44 18.12
CA GLU A 15 2.62 12.02 16.72
C GLU A 15 3.30 10.66 16.58
N THR A 16 4.07 10.22 17.59
CA THR A 16 4.74 8.93 17.55
C THR A 16 3.75 7.77 17.51
N VAL A 17 2.53 7.95 18.02
CA VAL A 17 1.44 6.95 17.93
C VAL A 17 1.10 6.65 16.47
N TYR A 18 1.07 7.68 15.62
CA TYR A 18 0.79 7.55 14.20
C TYR A 18 1.95 6.88 13.45
N ILE A 19 3.20 7.28 13.74
CA ILE A 19 4.41 6.67 13.17
C ILE A 19 4.50 5.18 13.54
N ASN A 20 4.32 4.86 14.81
CA ASN A 20 4.34 3.48 15.30
C ASN A 20 3.22 2.64 14.67
N SER A 21 2.06 3.24 14.40
CA SER A 21 0.97 2.57 13.68
C SER A 21 1.34 2.27 12.23
N ALA A 22 1.99 3.20 11.54
CA ALA A 22 2.47 3.00 10.17
C ALA A 22 3.54 1.91 10.09
N ILE A 23 4.49 1.88 11.03
CA ILE A 23 5.50 0.83 11.13
C ILE A 23 4.84 -0.54 11.36
N ARG A 24 3.88 -0.62 12.29
CA ARG A 24 3.11 -1.85 12.53
C ARG A 24 2.37 -2.31 11.27
N LEU A 25 1.81 -1.39 10.49
CA LEU A 25 1.12 -1.71 9.24
C LEU A 25 2.08 -2.31 8.21
N VAL A 26 3.27 -1.72 8.02
CA VAL A 26 4.30 -2.28 7.13
C VAL A 26 4.72 -3.67 7.60
N GLN A 27 5.01 -3.84 8.89
CA GLN A 27 5.39 -5.14 9.46
C GLN A 27 4.29 -6.18 9.25
N GLN A 28 3.03 -5.81 9.48
CA GLN A 28 1.88 -6.69 9.25
C GLN A 28 1.75 -7.06 7.77
N ASN A 29 1.95 -6.11 6.85
CA ASN A 29 1.89 -6.39 5.41
C ASN A 29 3.02 -7.34 4.96
N ILE A 30 4.22 -7.21 5.52
CA ILE A 30 5.32 -8.15 5.23
C ILE A 30 4.95 -9.56 5.70
N TRP A 31 4.37 -9.70 6.90
CA TRP A 31 3.96 -11.01 7.43
C TRP A 31 2.78 -11.61 6.67
N VAL A 32 1.67 -10.87 6.55
CA VAL A 32 0.45 -11.33 5.88
C VAL A 32 0.70 -11.56 4.40
N GLY A 33 1.29 -10.57 3.71
CA GLY A 33 1.63 -10.66 2.30
C GLY A 33 2.65 -11.77 2.02
N GLY A 34 3.69 -11.88 2.85
CA GLY A 34 4.71 -12.93 2.71
C GLY A 34 4.18 -14.33 2.95
N VAL A 35 3.34 -14.53 3.97
CA VAL A 35 2.71 -15.83 4.25
C VAL A 35 1.70 -16.19 3.15
N LEU A 36 0.85 -15.25 2.73
CA LEU A 36 -0.15 -15.49 1.69
C LEU A 36 0.50 -15.80 0.34
N ALA A 37 1.48 -14.99 -0.08
CA ALA A 37 2.27 -15.26 -1.27
C ALA A 37 2.97 -16.61 -1.15
N GLY A 38 3.53 -16.93 0.01
CA GLY A 38 4.18 -18.21 0.27
C GLY A 38 3.25 -19.42 0.14
N ILE A 39 2.01 -19.33 0.63
CA ILE A 39 0.98 -20.37 0.50
C ILE A 39 0.57 -20.55 -0.96
N ILE A 40 0.30 -19.45 -1.67
CA ILE A 40 -0.06 -19.49 -3.09
C ILE A 40 1.09 -20.12 -3.89
N LEU A 41 2.32 -19.68 -3.67
CA LEU A 41 3.49 -20.24 -4.32
C LEU A 41 3.71 -21.71 -3.99
N LEU A 42 3.50 -22.12 -2.74
CA LEU A 42 3.58 -23.52 -2.36
C LEU A 42 2.54 -24.36 -3.11
N LEU A 43 1.33 -23.82 -3.31
CA LEU A 43 0.26 -24.47 -4.05
C LEU A 43 0.57 -24.59 -5.55
N PHE A 44 1.19 -23.56 -6.16
CA PHE A 44 1.56 -23.54 -7.57
C PHE A 44 2.86 -24.33 -7.87
N LEU A 45 3.95 -24.02 -7.16
CA LEU A 45 5.28 -24.60 -7.38
C LEU A 45 5.48 -25.96 -6.69
N ARG A 46 4.63 -26.31 -5.72
CA ARG A 46 4.72 -27.56 -4.92
C ARG A 46 6.10 -27.80 -4.30
N SER A 47 6.84 -26.72 -4.03
CA SER A 47 8.23 -26.77 -3.56
C SER A 47 8.45 -25.81 -2.39
N LEU A 48 8.58 -26.36 -1.18
CA LEU A 48 8.88 -25.59 0.03
C LEU A 48 10.15 -24.75 -0.10
N ARG A 49 11.14 -25.21 -0.88
CA ARG A 49 12.40 -24.47 -1.06
C ARG A 49 12.21 -23.26 -1.96
N ALA A 50 11.40 -23.38 -2.99
CA ALA A 50 11.07 -22.25 -3.84
C ALA A 50 10.31 -21.18 -3.03
N THR A 51 9.35 -21.61 -2.20
CA THR A 51 8.65 -20.74 -1.25
C THR A 51 9.62 -20.02 -0.32
N ILE A 52 10.54 -20.73 0.34
CA ILE A 52 11.52 -20.13 1.27
C ILE A 52 12.40 -19.08 0.56
N ILE A 53 12.84 -19.34 -0.67
CA ILE A 53 13.65 -18.38 -1.45
C ILE A 53 12.89 -17.06 -1.63
N ILE A 54 11.60 -17.11 -1.96
CA ILE A 54 10.76 -15.92 -2.15
C ILE A 54 10.47 -15.23 -0.82
N THR A 55 10.15 -15.99 0.24
CA THR A 55 9.93 -15.45 1.58
C THR A 55 11.15 -14.69 2.10
N ILE A 56 12.37 -15.10 1.75
CA ILE A 56 13.61 -14.37 2.09
C ILE A 56 13.78 -13.12 1.21
N ALA A 57 13.36 -13.16 -0.06
CA ALA A 57 13.52 -12.04 -0.98
C ALA A 57 12.68 -10.82 -0.59
N ILE A 58 11.45 -11.03 -0.09
CA ILE A 58 10.55 -9.95 0.35
C ILE A 58 11.20 -9.00 1.37
N PRO A 59 11.66 -9.46 2.56
CA PRO A 59 12.27 -8.58 3.55
C PRO A 59 13.58 -7.96 3.03
N VAL A 60 14.37 -8.68 2.23
CA VAL A 60 15.61 -8.13 1.65
C VAL A 60 15.32 -6.95 0.71
N SER A 61 14.31 -7.08 -0.16
CA SER A 61 13.88 -6.01 -1.05
C SER A 61 13.32 -4.81 -0.29
N VAL A 62 12.51 -5.04 0.74
CA VAL A 62 11.93 -3.96 1.57
C VAL A 62 13.01 -3.22 2.35
N ILE A 63 13.93 -3.93 3.01
CA ILE A 63 15.08 -3.32 3.71
C ILE A 63 15.97 -2.57 2.70
N GLY A 64 16.21 -3.15 1.53
CA GLY A 64 16.94 -2.48 0.45
C GLY A 64 16.27 -1.18 0.01
N ALA A 65 14.94 -1.15 -0.07
CA ALA A 65 14.19 0.06 -0.39
C ALA A 65 14.33 1.14 0.70
N PHE A 66 14.28 0.77 1.98
CA PHE A 66 14.54 1.69 3.10
C PHE A 66 15.95 2.30 3.03
N VAL A 67 16.96 1.47 2.77
CA VAL A 67 18.35 1.94 2.63
C VAL A 67 18.49 2.86 1.43
N ALA A 68 17.90 2.50 0.28
CA ALA A 68 17.93 3.33 -0.91
C ALA A 68 17.24 4.68 -0.71
N MET A 69 16.08 4.71 -0.04
CA MET A 69 15.39 5.95 0.32
C MET A 69 16.26 6.86 1.20
N ALA A 70 16.93 6.29 2.20
CA ALA A 70 17.85 7.02 3.06
C ALA A 70 19.04 7.59 2.27
N LEU A 71 19.61 6.82 1.32
CA LEU A 71 20.69 7.28 0.45
C LEU A 71 20.27 8.41 -0.50
N LEU A 72 19.01 8.42 -0.94
CA LEU A 72 18.44 9.50 -1.76
C LEU A 72 18.04 10.74 -0.93
N GLY A 73 18.32 10.75 0.38
CA GLY A 73 17.97 11.86 1.28
C GLY A 73 16.47 12.03 1.47
N ARG A 74 15.68 10.97 1.25
CA ARG A 74 14.22 10.99 1.46
C ARG A 74 13.89 10.62 2.90
N SER A 75 12.96 11.36 3.49
CA SER A 75 12.49 11.09 4.84
C SER A 75 11.55 9.87 4.85
N LEU A 76 11.67 9.06 5.90
CA LEU A 76 10.71 8.00 6.19
C LEU A 76 9.54 8.60 6.97
N ASN A 77 8.51 9.01 6.24
CA ASN A 77 7.24 9.44 6.82
C ASN A 77 6.16 8.38 6.64
N VAL A 78 5.01 8.57 7.29
CA VAL A 78 3.91 7.58 7.25
C VAL A 78 3.40 7.32 5.83
N ILE A 79 3.44 8.34 4.97
CA ILE A 79 3.00 8.24 3.58
C ILE A 79 3.95 7.37 2.75
N SER A 80 5.27 7.59 2.89
CA SER A 80 6.30 6.77 2.26
C SER A 80 6.32 5.33 2.80
N LEU A 81 6.05 5.14 4.10
CA LEU A 81 5.88 3.83 4.73
C LEU A 81 4.67 3.11 4.13
N ALA A 82 3.55 3.81 3.92
CA ALA A 82 2.39 3.25 3.23
C ALA A 82 2.73 2.84 1.78
N GLY A 83 3.52 3.65 1.06
CA GLY A 83 4.05 3.30 -0.26
C GLY A 83 4.90 2.03 -0.27
N ILE A 84 5.80 1.87 0.72
CA ILE A 84 6.59 0.64 0.90
C ILE A 84 5.68 -0.54 1.26
N ALA A 85 4.68 -0.34 2.11
CA ALA A 85 3.75 -1.39 2.51
C ALA A 85 2.93 -1.90 1.31
N PHE A 86 2.52 -0.99 0.41
CA PHE A 86 1.80 -1.30 -0.82
C PHE A 86 2.71 -2.01 -1.84
N SER A 87 3.98 -1.60 -1.93
CA SER A 87 4.92 -2.19 -2.88
C SER A 87 5.34 -3.61 -2.56
N VAL A 88 5.11 -4.11 -1.34
CA VAL A 88 5.40 -5.51 -0.96
C VAL A 88 4.79 -6.51 -1.96
N GLY A 89 3.58 -6.27 -2.46
CA GLY A 89 2.96 -7.13 -3.48
C GLY A 89 3.69 -7.10 -4.81
N MET A 90 4.09 -5.92 -5.27
CA MET A 90 4.82 -5.72 -6.54
C MET A 90 6.27 -6.22 -6.47
N VAL A 91 6.86 -6.23 -5.28
CA VAL A 91 8.23 -6.72 -5.04
C VAL A 91 8.35 -8.21 -5.34
N VAL A 92 7.28 -8.99 -5.14
CA VAL A 92 7.32 -10.45 -5.31
C VAL A 92 7.24 -10.87 -6.78
N ASP A 93 6.61 -10.07 -7.65
CA ASP A 93 6.31 -10.44 -9.04
C ASP A 93 7.58 -10.80 -9.83
N ALA A 94 8.59 -9.93 -9.78
CA ALA A 94 9.87 -10.16 -10.45
C ALA A 94 10.58 -11.43 -9.94
N ALA A 95 10.55 -11.65 -8.62
CA ALA A 95 11.15 -12.83 -8.00
C ALA A 95 10.43 -14.12 -8.40
N ILE A 96 9.09 -14.10 -8.48
CA ILE A 96 8.27 -15.25 -8.88
C ILE A 96 8.57 -15.63 -10.33
N VAL A 97 8.56 -14.67 -11.26
CA VAL A 97 8.79 -14.93 -12.68
C VAL A 97 10.18 -15.55 -12.92
N VAL A 98 11.21 -15.02 -12.25
CA VAL A 98 12.57 -15.57 -12.35
C VAL A 98 12.64 -16.97 -11.75
N LEU A 99 12.11 -17.18 -10.54
CA LEU A 99 12.16 -18.48 -9.87
C LEU A 99 11.38 -19.56 -10.61
N GLU A 100 10.19 -19.22 -11.12
CA GLU A 100 9.35 -20.12 -11.93
C GLU A 100 10.11 -20.59 -13.16
N ASN A 101 10.81 -19.70 -13.87
CA ASN A 101 11.57 -20.13 -15.03
C ASN A 101 12.78 -21.02 -14.67
N ILE A 102 13.49 -20.68 -13.57
CA ILE A 102 14.56 -21.55 -13.06
C ILE A 102 14.01 -22.94 -12.72
N PHE A 103 12.84 -23.00 -12.10
CA PHE A 103 12.16 -24.24 -11.74
C PHE A 103 11.69 -25.02 -12.98
N ARG A 104 11.14 -24.34 -13.98
CA ARG A 104 10.75 -24.95 -15.27
C ARG A 104 11.93 -25.60 -15.99
N LEU A 105 13.05 -24.89 -16.14
CA LEU A 105 14.27 -25.47 -16.74
C LEU A 105 14.84 -26.60 -15.89
N ARG A 106 14.60 -26.55 -14.59
CA ARG A 106 14.98 -27.63 -13.67
C ARG A 106 14.13 -28.88 -13.85
N GLU A 107 12.82 -28.74 -14.02
CA GLU A 107 11.90 -29.84 -14.36
C GLU A 107 12.25 -30.47 -15.72
N GLN A 108 12.77 -29.69 -16.66
CA GLN A 108 13.31 -30.17 -17.94
C GLN A 108 14.66 -30.91 -17.83
N GLY A 109 15.18 -31.12 -16.61
CA GLY A 109 16.39 -31.91 -16.35
C GLY A 109 17.70 -31.12 -16.41
N GLN A 110 17.68 -29.79 -16.57
CA GLN A 110 18.92 -29.01 -16.56
C GLN A 110 19.59 -28.99 -15.17
N PRO A 111 20.93 -29.03 -15.07
CA PRO A 111 21.64 -28.85 -13.81
C PRO A 111 21.29 -27.52 -13.14
N ILE A 112 21.11 -27.49 -11.82
CA ILE A 112 20.56 -26.31 -11.11
C ILE A 112 21.32 -25.01 -11.36
N ARG A 113 22.67 -25.06 -11.41
CA ARG A 113 23.49 -23.87 -11.71
C ARG A 113 23.24 -23.35 -13.14
N LYS A 114 23.07 -24.26 -14.09
CA LYS A 114 22.76 -23.91 -15.49
C LYS A 114 21.33 -23.40 -15.62
N ALA A 115 20.37 -24.04 -14.95
CA ALA A 115 18.99 -23.60 -14.89
C ALA A 115 18.85 -22.21 -14.25
N ALA A 116 19.62 -21.91 -13.21
CA ALA A 116 19.63 -20.59 -12.57
C ALA A 116 20.11 -19.49 -13.52
N LEU A 117 21.22 -19.73 -14.23
CA LEU A 117 21.77 -18.76 -15.17
C LEU A 117 20.85 -18.58 -16.39
N GLU A 118 20.49 -19.68 -17.04
CA GLU A 118 19.70 -19.67 -18.27
C GLU A 118 18.27 -19.22 -18.02
N GLY A 119 17.68 -19.63 -16.90
CA GLY A 119 16.33 -19.25 -16.50
C GLY A 119 16.22 -17.75 -16.29
N THR A 120 17.21 -17.15 -15.62
CA THR A 120 17.25 -15.69 -15.44
C THR A 120 17.44 -14.96 -16.76
N LYS A 121 18.35 -15.43 -17.63
CA LYS A 121 18.60 -14.81 -18.95
C LYS A 121 17.37 -14.77 -19.84
N GLN A 122 16.58 -15.84 -19.85
CA GLN A 122 15.38 -15.94 -20.68
C GLN A 122 14.28 -14.94 -20.30
N VAL A 123 14.15 -14.58 -19.02
CA VAL A 123 13.08 -13.68 -18.54
C VAL A 123 13.56 -12.26 -18.22
N TRP A 124 14.87 -12.00 -18.25
CA TRP A 124 15.46 -10.71 -17.90
C TRP A 124 14.77 -9.52 -18.59
N GLY A 125 14.58 -9.59 -19.91
CA GLY A 125 13.93 -8.52 -20.66
C GLY A 125 12.49 -8.27 -20.23
N ALA A 126 11.72 -9.34 -19.99
CA ALA A 126 10.32 -9.23 -19.54
C ALA A 126 10.22 -8.61 -18.15
N VAL A 127 11.08 -9.02 -17.21
CA VAL A 127 11.07 -8.52 -15.82
C VAL A 127 11.54 -7.06 -15.76
N LEU A 128 12.56 -6.70 -16.56
CA LEU A 128 13.03 -5.32 -16.69
C LEU A 128 11.92 -4.39 -17.22
N VAL A 129 11.25 -4.79 -18.30
CA VAL A 129 10.16 -4.00 -18.88
C VAL A 129 9.00 -3.87 -17.90
N SER A 130 8.64 -4.94 -17.20
CA SER A 130 7.59 -4.92 -16.17
C SER A 130 7.90 -3.97 -15.02
N ALA A 131 9.15 -3.94 -14.55
CA ALA A 131 9.59 -3.00 -13.53
C ALA A 131 9.54 -1.55 -14.05
N LEU A 132 10.01 -1.33 -15.28
CA LEU A 132 10.05 0.00 -15.88
C LEU A 132 8.65 0.58 -16.12
N THR A 133 7.70 -0.22 -16.62
CA THR A 133 6.31 0.24 -16.81
C THR A 133 5.69 0.66 -15.48
N THR A 134 5.97 -0.10 -14.41
CA THR A 134 5.50 0.23 -13.06
C THR A 134 6.06 1.59 -12.60
N VAL A 135 7.36 1.84 -12.80
CA VAL A 135 7.99 3.13 -12.47
C VAL A 135 7.42 4.26 -13.33
N MET A 136 7.20 4.01 -14.63
CA MET A 136 6.71 5.02 -15.58
C MET A 136 5.32 5.54 -15.23
N VAL A 137 4.44 4.70 -14.69
CA VAL A 137 3.10 5.12 -14.23
C VAL A 137 3.18 6.20 -13.13
N PHE A 138 4.26 6.21 -12.33
CA PHE A 138 4.44 7.19 -11.26
C PHE A 138 5.17 8.46 -11.70
N ILE A 139 5.80 8.50 -12.88
CA ILE A 139 6.52 9.70 -13.37
C ILE A 139 5.63 10.95 -13.41
N PRO A 140 4.38 10.91 -13.92
CA PRO A 140 3.53 12.10 -13.93
C PRO A 140 3.28 12.66 -12.53
N ILE A 141 3.12 11.79 -11.53
CA ILE A 141 2.90 12.20 -10.13
C ILE A 141 4.12 12.95 -9.59
N LEU A 142 5.33 12.56 -10.00
CA LEU A 142 6.55 13.28 -9.61
C LEU A 142 6.60 14.70 -10.18
N THR A 143 5.86 15.02 -11.24
CA THR A 143 5.83 16.34 -11.88
C THR A 143 4.73 17.27 -11.35
N ILE A 144 3.86 16.79 -10.45
CA ILE A 144 2.78 17.62 -9.88
C ILE A 144 3.36 18.58 -8.85
N GLU A 145 3.13 19.90 -9.04
CA GLU A 145 3.64 20.97 -8.16
C GLU A 145 2.67 21.36 -7.02
N LEU A 146 1.42 20.91 -7.08
CA LEU A 146 0.39 21.17 -6.06
C LEU A 146 0.79 20.60 -4.69
N GLU A 147 0.29 21.20 -3.60
CA GLU A 147 0.53 20.73 -2.23
C GLU A 147 0.09 19.27 -2.03
N ALA A 148 -1.06 18.89 -2.58
CA ALA A 148 -1.52 17.50 -2.62
C ALA A 148 -0.55 16.60 -3.43
N GLY A 149 0.08 17.12 -4.47
CA GLY A 149 1.09 16.43 -5.27
C GLY A 149 2.36 16.10 -4.48
N GLN A 150 2.73 16.92 -3.49
CA GLN A 150 3.87 16.64 -2.61
C GLN A 150 3.64 15.37 -1.77
N LEU A 151 2.40 15.18 -1.29
CA LEU A 151 1.99 13.96 -0.58
C LEU A 151 2.15 12.71 -1.47
N PHE A 152 1.63 12.78 -2.70
CA PHE A 152 1.70 11.65 -3.63
C PHE A 152 3.10 11.38 -4.16
N ARG A 153 3.96 12.40 -4.22
CA ARG A 153 5.36 12.26 -4.64
C ARG A 153 6.14 11.31 -3.72
N ASP A 154 5.93 11.38 -2.40
CA ASP A 154 6.63 10.50 -1.45
C ASP A 154 6.20 9.03 -1.60
N ILE A 155 4.91 8.79 -1.87
CA ILE A 155 4.41 7.43 -2.19
C ILE A 155 5.03 6.93 -3.50
N ALA A 156 5.00 7.76 -4.54
CA ALA A 156 5.51 7.45 -5.88
C ALA A 156 7.00 7.09 -5.86
N VAL A 157 7.82 7.86 -5.15
CA VAL A 157 9.25 7.60 -4.98
C VAL A 157 9.47 6.30 -4.23
N ALA A 158 8.76 6.08 -3.12
CA ALA A 158 8.87 4.87 -2.32
C ALA A 158 8.56 3.60 -3.12
N ILE A 159 7.46 3.60 -3.89
CA ILE A 159 7.08 2.48 -4.76
C ILE A 159 8.13 2.26 -5.86
N SER A 160 8.54 3.33 -6.54
CA SER A 160 9.50 3.24 -7.65
C SER A 160 10.83 2.64 -7.20
N ILE A 161 11.35 3.09 -6.05
CA ILE A 161 12.57 2.54 -5.46
C ILE A 161 12.37 1.08 -5.09
N ALA A 162 11.26 0.72 -4.43
CA ALA A 162 11.01 -0.67 -4.04
C ALA A 162 10.95 -1.62 -5.24
N VAL A 163 10.36 -1.21 -6.36
CA VAL A 163 10.28 -2.00 -7.60
C VAL A 163 11.64 -2.13 -8.28
N ILE A 164 12.45 -1.06 -8.30
CA ILE A 164 13.81 -1.14 -8.84
C ILE A 164 14.68 -2.07 -7.98
N LEU A 165 14.55 -1.98 -6.65
CA LEU A 165 15.26 -2.86 -5.73
C LEU A 165 14.78 -4.30 -5.84
N SER A 166 13.48 -4.55 -6.07
CA SER A 166 12.97 -5.91 -6.31
C SER A 166 13.51 -6.52 -7.60
N LEU A 167 13.64 -5.74 -8.67
CA LEU A 167 14.30 -6.16 -9.90
C LEU A 167 15.74 -6.59 -9.62
N LEU A 168 16.53 -5.77 -8.90
CA LEU A 168 17.89 -6.11 -8.53
C LEU A 168 17.97 -7.39 -7.70
N VAL A 169 17.10 -7.55 -6.71
CA VAL A 169 17.02 -8.77 -5.90
C VAL A 169 16.63 -9.99 -6.74
N SER A 170 15.70 -9.83 -7.69
CA SER A 170 15.23 -10.92 -8.55
C SER A 170 16.32 -11.50 -9.46
N ILE A 171 17.30 -10.70 -9.88
CA ILE A 171 18.37 -11.15 -10.80
C ILE A 171 19.66 -11.53 -10.10
N THR A 172 19.86 -11.06 -8.87
CA THR A 172 21.08 -11.33 -8.10
C THR A 172 20.84 -12.40 -7.05
N LEU A 173 19.90 -12.14 -6.13
CA LEU A 173 19.67 -12.98 -4.97
C LEU A 173 18.93 -14.26 -5.33
N ILE A 174 17.85 -14.17 -6.12
CA ILE A 174 17.02 -15.34 -6.47
C ILE A 174 17.84 -16.42 -7.20
N PRO A 175 18.64 -16.11 -8.24
CA PRO A 175 19.39 -17.14 -8.95
C PRO A 175 20.51 -17.71 -8.07
N ALA A 176 21.14 -16.89 -7.23
CA ALA A 176 22.18 -17.32 -6.29
C ALA A 176 21.63 -18.27 -5.21
N LEU A 177 20.48 -17.93 -4.61
CA LEU A 177 19.80 -18.79 -3.64
C LEU A 177 19.27 -20.06 -4.28
N SER A 178 18.69 -19.95 -5.48
CA SER A 178 18.21 -21.09 -6.26
C SER A 178 19.32 -22.09 -6.54
N ALA A 179 20.50 -21.60 -6.97
CA ALA A 179 21.66 -22.44 -7.25
C ALA A 179 22.19 -23.21 -6.03
N ARG A 180 21.93 -22.73 -4.81
CA ARG A 180 22.40 -23.34 -3.54
C ARG A 180 21.34 -24.18 -2.83
N LEU A 181 20.09 -23.73 -2.79
CA LEU A 181 19.03 -24.33 -1.98
C LEU A 181 18.19 -25.37 -2.74
N LEU A 182 18.02 -25.23 -4.06
CA LEU A 182 17.34 -26.26 -4.86
C LEU A 182 18.27 -27.46 -5.04
N LYS A 183 17.80 -28.66 -4.67
CA LYS A 183 18.65 -29.87 -4.68
C LYS A 183 19.00 -30.28 -6.12
N PRO A 184 20.15 -30.95 -6.30
CA PRO A 184 20.39 -31.87 -7.40
C PRO A 184 19.21 -32.85 -7.58
N THR A 185 18.33 -32.65 -8.55
CA THR A 185 17.46 -33.72 -9.07
C THR A 185 18.41 -34.77 -9.63
N ARG A 186 18.49 -35.89 -8.92
CA ARG A 186 19.13 -37.11 -9.41
C ARG A 186 18.45 -37.45 -10.73
N LYS A 187 19.23 -37.75 -11.77
CA LYS A 187 18.71 -38.41 -12.98
C LYS A 187 18.09 -39.73 -12.50
N GLU A 188 16.78 -39.76 -12.29
CA GLU A 188 16.03 -41.00 -12.17
C GLU A 188 15.25 -41.15 -13.47
N THR A 189 15.69 -42.15 -14.22
CA THR A 189 14.98 -42.91 -15.23
C THR A 189 13.48 -43.00 -14.90
N ASN A 190 12.63 -42.61 -15.85
CA ASN A 190 11.18 -42.83 -15.88
C ASN A 190 10.37 -42.31 -14.68
N GLY A 191 9.94 -41.06 -14.78
CA GLY A 191 8.86 -40.52 -13.97
C GLY A 191 8.98 -39.01 -13.85
N SER A 192 7.93 -38.27 -14.24
CA SER A 192 7.78 -36.85 -13.94
C SER A 192 8.22 -36.57 -12.49
N PRO A 193 8.89 -35.45 -12.18
CA PRO A 193 9.04 -35.04 -10.78
C PRO A 193 7.65 -35.12 -10.15
N THR A 194 7.55 -35.83 -9.03
CA THR A 194 6.30 -36.12 -8.33
C THR A 194 5.71 -34.82 -7.81
N ARG A 195 5.00 -34.11 -8.70
CA ARG A 195 4.04 -33.09 -8.30
C ARG A 195 3.09 -33.81 -7.35
N ILE A 196 2.95 -33.30 -6.13
CA ILE A 196 1.96 -33.82 -5.19
C ILE A 196 0.60 -33.53 -5.81
N ASP A 197 -0.05 -34.53 -6.40
CA ASP A 197 -1.34 -34.34 -7.07
C ASP A 197 -2.40 -34.00 -6.03
N ILE A 198 -3.02 -32.83 -6.18
CA ILE A 198 -4.17 -32.42 -5.36
C ILE A 198 -5.39 -32.61 -6.27
N PRO A 199 -6.12 -33.73 -6.15
CA PRO A 199 -7.05 -34.20 -7.18
C PRO A 199 -8.16 -33.18 -7.53
N VAL A 200 -8.60 -32.37 -6.56
CA VAL A 200 -9.59 -31.31 -6.78
C VAL A 200 -8.99 -30.11 -7.54
N LEU A 201 -7.83 -29.64 -7.09
CA LEU A 201 -7.19 -28.45 -7.64
C LEU A 201 -6.65 -28.70 -9.05
N ASP A 202 -6.06 -29.88 -9.32
CA ASP A 202 -5.54 -30.25 -10.64
C ASP A 202 -6.64 -30.45 -11.68
N SER A 203 -7.81 -30.90 -11.25
CA SER A 203 -8.97 -31.04 -12.14
C SER A 203 -9.57 -29.67 -12.47
N ALA A 204 -9.73 -28.79 -11.47
CA ALA A 204 -10.17 -27.42 -11.67
C ALA A 204 -9.19 -26.62 -12.56
N ALA A 205 -7.88 -26.74 -12.31
CA ALA A 205 -6.85 -26.05 -13.09
C ALA A 205 -6.85 -26.49 -14.56
N ARG A 206 -7.02 -27.79 -14.83
CA ARG A 206 -7.13 -28.31 -16.20
C ARG A 206 -8.38 -27.82 -16.91
N LEU A 207 -9.52 -27.83 -16.24
CA LEU A 207 -10.79 -27.35 -16.81
C LEU A 207 -10.73 -25.83 -17.10
N PHE A 208 -10.16 -25.05 -16.18
CA PHE A 208 -9.93 -23.62 -16.35
C PHE A 208 -8.97 -23.34 -17.53
N ALA A 209 -7.84 -24.05 -17.60
CA ALA A 209 -6.90 -23.91 -18.70
C ALA A 209 -7.51 -24.28 -20.06
N GLN A 210 -8.34 -25.33 -20.11
CA GLN A 210 -9.10 -25.72 -21.31
C GLN A 210 -10.13 -24.65 -21.70
N GLY A 211 -10.81 -24.05 -20.73
CA GLY A 211 -11.75 -22.96 -20.95
C GLY A 211 -11.07 -21.73 -21.57
N ILE A 212 -9.96 -21.28 -20.97
CA ILE A 212 -9.17 -20.15 -21.47
C ILE A 212 -8.63 -20.44 -22.87
N THR A 213 -7.99 -21.59 -23.07
CA THR A 213 -7.40 -21.93 -24.38
C THR A 213 -8.46 -22.03 -25.48
N THR A 214 -9.65 -22.55 -25.16
CA THR A 214 -10.79 -22.58 -26.09
C THR A 214 -11.28 -21.18 -26.40
N PHE A 215 -11.46 -20.33 -25.38
CA PHE A 215 -11.84 -18.93 -25.55
C PHE A 215 -10.83 -18.18 -26.42
N CYS A 216 -9.54 -18.25 -26.09
CA CYS A 216 -8.47 -17.64 -26.89
C CYS A 216 -8.48 -18.13 -28.34
N ARG A 217 -8.72 -19.42 -28.58
CA ARG A 217 -8.81 -19.98 -29.94
C ARG A 217 -10.00 -19.44 -30.72
N VAL A 218 -11.17 -19.32 -30.09
CA VAL A 218 -12.39 -18.77 -30.72
C VAL A 218 -12.20 -17.29 -31.05
N VAL A 219 -11.65 -16.52 -30.11
CA VAL A 219 -11.42 -15.07 -30.27
C VAL A 219 -10.33 -14.81 -31.31
N ALA A 220 -9.22 -15.55 -31.28
CA ALA A 220 -8.14 -15.41 -32.27
C ALA A 220 -8.51 -16.00 -33.64
N GLY A 221 -9.55 -16.83 -33.71
CA GLY A 221 -9.98 -17.49 -34.94
C GLY A 221 -10.72 -16.59 -35.92
N SER A 222 -11.28 -15.46 -35.46
CA SER A 222 -11.87 -14.47 -36.37
C SER A 222 -11.75 -13.03 -35.85
N PRO A 223 -11.39 -12.07 -36.73
CA PRO A 223 -11.24 -10.67 -36.33
C PRO A 223 -12.58 -10.03 -35.90
N THR A 224 -13.71 -10.51 -36.43
CA THR A 224 -15.04 -10.03 -36.05
C THR A 224 -15.39 -10.40 -34.61
N VAL A 225 -15.11 -11.65 -34.20
CA VAL A 225 -15.30 -12.08 -32.80
C VAL A 225 -14.34 -11.34 -31.88
N ALA A 226 -13.08 -11.13 -32.29
CA ALA A 226 -12.13 -10.32 -31.52
C ALA A 226 -12.65 -8.89 -31.27
N ILE A 227 -13.11 -8.21 -32.32
CA ILE A 227 -13.67 -6.85 -32.20
C ILE A 227 -14.94 -6.85 -31.35
N ALA A 228 -15.84 -7.82 -31.53
CA ALA A 228 -17.06 -7.94 -30.74
C ALA A 228 -16.77 -8.15 -29.25
N VAL A 229 -15.79 -8.99 -28.92
CA VAL A 229 -15.35 -9.23 -27.55
C VAL A 229 -14.74 -7.96 -26.94
N VAL A 230 -13.80 -7.32 -27.64
CA VAL A 230 -13.18 -6.07 -27.16
C VAL A 230 -14.24 -4.97 -26.98
N GLY A 231 -15.14 -4.81 -27.96
CA GLY A 231 -16.24 -3.84 -27.91
C GLY A 231 -17.19 -4.10 -26.75
N SER A 232 -17.60 -5.35 -26.53
CA SER A 232 -18.49 -5.72 -25.42
C SER A 232 -17.86 -5.50 -24.05
N ILE A 233 -16.59 -5.87 -23.87
CA ILE A 233 -15.85 -5.64 -22.61
C ILE A 233 -15.70 -4.14 -22.35
N THR A 234 -15.33 -3.37 -23.37
CA THR A 234 -15.16 -1.91 -23.24
C THR A 234 -16.48 -1.21 -22.94
N ALA A 235 -17.56 -1.59 -23.63
CA ALA A 235 -18.89 -1.06 -23.38
C ALA A 235 -19.40 -1.41 -21.97
N ALA A 236 -19.21 -2.66 -21.54
CA ALA A 236 -19.57 -3.08 -20.18
C ALA A 236 -18.79 -2.29 -19.13
N ALA A 237 -17.47 -2.12 -19.32
CA ALA A 237 -16.64 -1.32 -18.41
C ALA A 237 -17.09 0.16 -18.36
N ALA A 238 -17.42 0.76 -19.51
CA ALA A 238 -17.91 2.13 -19.58
C ALA A 238 -19.28 2.30 -18.90
N VAL A 239 -20.20 1.35 -19.09
CA VAL A 239 -21.52 1.34 -18.43
C VAL A 239 -21.35 1.20 -16.92
N VAL A 240 -20.49 0.28 -16.46
CA VAL A 240 -20.20 0.11 -15.03
C VAL A 240 -19.57 1.36 -14.44
N ALA A 241 -18.59 1.96 -15.13
CA ALA A 241 -17.97 3.20 -14.68
C ALA A 241 -18.97 4.36 -14.58
N TRP A 242 -19.92 4.45 -15.52
CA TRP A 242 -20.97 5.46 -15.50
C TRP A 242 -21.99 5.22 -14.36
N LEU A 243 -22.35 3.96 -14.10
CA LEU A 243 -23.30 3.59 -13.04
C LEU A 243 -22.74 3.77 -11.63
N ILE A 244 -21.43 3.57 -11.43
CA ILE A 244 -20.78 3.57 -10.10
C ILE A 244 -19.91 4.83 -9.90
N LEU A 245 -20.05 5.88 -10.72
CA LEU A 245 -19.23 7.09 -10.58
C LEU A 245 -19.45 7.72 -9.20
N PRO A 246 -18.45 7.73 -8.30
CA PRO A 246 -18.58 8.34 -6.98
C PRO A 246 -18.54 9.88 -7.11
N GLN A 247 -19.02 10.58 -6.09
CA GLN A 247 -18.89 12.04 -6.04
C GLN A 247 -17.41 12.43 -6.00
N LEU A 248 -17.05 13.48 -6.75
CA LEU A 248 -15.69 13.99 -6.81
C LEU A 248 -15.38 14.74 -5.51
N GLU A 249 -14.52 14.15 -4.69
CA GLU A 249 -14.06 14.74 -3.44
C GLU A 249 -12.56 15.05 -3.54
N TYR A 250 -12.14 16.25 -3.11
CA TYR A 250 -10.78 16.74 -3.31
C TYR A 250 -9.73 15.91 -2.54
N LEU A 251 -10.02 15.59 -1.27
CA LEU A 251 -9.22 14.71 -0.43
C LEU A 251 -10.17 13.95 0.50
N PRO A 252 -9.96 12.64 0.75
CA PRO A 252 -10.72 11.95 1.78
C PRO A 252 -10.42 12.62 3.13
N GLU A 253 -11.47 12.90 3.90
CA GLU A 253 -11.29 13.34 5.28
C GLU A 253 -10.57 12.22 6.04
N GLY A 254 -9.27 12.41 6.29
CA GLY A 254 -8.52 11.50 7.14
C GLY A 254 -9.22 11.46 8.48
N ASN A 255 -9.61 10.26 8.94
CA ASN A 255 -10.25 10.07 10.24
C ASN A 255 -9.27 10.41 11.36
N ARG A 256 -9.10 11.71 11.58
CA ARG A 256 -8.51 12.25 12.78
C ARG A 256 -9.68 12.29 13.73
N ASN A 257 -9.65 11.41 14.73
CA ASN A 257 -10.61 11.43 15.82
C ASN A 257 -10.30 12.63 16.76
N LEU A 258 -10.22 13.82 16.14
CA LEU A 258 -9.67 15.06 16.62
C LEU A 258 -10.57 16.18 16.11
N LEU A 259 -11.21 16.88 17.03
CA LEU A 259 -12.15 17.95 16.70
C LEU A 259 -11.58 19.29 17.20
N PHE A 260 -11.43 20.23 16.27
CA PHE A 260 -11.03 21.60 16.57
C PHE A 260 -12.26 22.50 16.60
N GLY A 261 -12.55 23.06 17.77
CA GLY A 261 -13.58 24.08 17.95
C GLY A 261 -12.95 25.44 18.14
N ALA A 262 -13.37 26.42 17.35
CA ALA A 262 -13.06 27.84 17.60
C ALA A 262 -14.37 28.56 17.91
N VAL A 263 -14.45 29.18 19.09
CA VAL A 263 -15.62 29.95 19.51
C VAL A 263 -15.21 31.40 19.67
N THR A 264 -15.88 32.27 18.94
CA THR A 264 -15.68 33.72 18.99
C THR A 264 -16.81 34.35 19.83
N PRO A 265 -16.58 34.63 21.13
CA PRO A 265 -17.58 35.28 21.95
C PRO A 265 -17.81 36.73 21.47
N PRO A 266 -19.03 37.27 21.65
CA PRO A 266 -19.31 38.69 21.40
C PRO A 266 -18.31 39.62 22.13
N PRO A 267 -17.95 40.76 21.52
CA PRO A 267 -17.06 41.73 22.15
C PRO A 267 -17.70 42.31 23.42
N GLY A 268 -16.89 42.56 24.45
CA GLY A 268 -17.33 43.15 25.72
C GLY A 268 -17.67 42.16 26.83
N TYR A 269 -17.57 40.84 26.59
CA TYR A 269 -17.72 39.84 27.65
C TYR A 269 -16.50 39.79 28.56
N ASN A 270 -16.75 39.67 29.86
CA ASN A 270 -15.71 39.46 30.86
C ASN A 270 -15.20 38.01 30.84
N LEU A 271 -14.02 37.79 31.42
CA LEU A 271 -13.38 36.46 31.44
C LEU A 271 -14.30 35.40 32.06
N GLU A 272 -15.02 35.74 33.13
CA GLU A 272 -15.93 34.82 33.82
C GLU A 272 -17.06 34.32 32.91
N THR A 273 -17.64 35.20 32.08
CA THR A 273 -18.67 34.84 31.11
C THR A 273 -18.11 33.95 30.01
N VAL A 274 -16.91 34.26 29.52
CA VAL A 274 -16.20 33.42 28.52
C VAL A 274 -15.89 32.03 29.08
N THR A 275 -15.44 31.94 30.34
CA THR A 275 -15.21 30.65 31.02
C THR A 275 -16.51 29.87 31.22
N ARG A 276 -17.62 30.54 31.54
CA ARG A 276 -18.94 29.90 31.67
C ARG A 276 -19.41 29.29 30.34
N ILE A 277 -19.22 30.01 29.24
CA ILE A 277 -19.51 29.52 27.88
C ILE A 277 -18.62 28.32 27.56
N ALA A 278 -17.32 28.40 27.82
CA ALA A 278 -16.38 27.31 27.60
C ALA A 278 -16.79 26.04 28.37
N LYS A 279 -17.14 26.19 29.65
CA LYS A 279 -17.53 25.08 30.53
C LYS A 279 -18.86 24.46 30.12
N SER A 280 -19.83 25.27 29.66
CA SER A 280 -21.09 24.74 29.11
C SER A 280 -20.84 23.86 27.88
N ILE A 281 -19.93 24.27 26.99
CA ILE A 281 -19.55 23.47 25.82
C ILE A 281 -18.79 22.20 26.25
N GLU A 282 -17.90 22.33 27.24
CA GLU A 282 -17.18 21.20 27.82
C GLU A 282 -18.13 20.16 28.42
N ASP A 283 -19.09 20.57 29.24
CA ASP A 283 -20.05 19.69 29.91
C ASP A 283 -20.90 18.91 28.89
N GLU A 284 -21.32 19.57 27.80
CA GLU A 284 -22.09 18.97 26.70
C GLU A 284 -21.28 17.93 25.91
N ILE A 285 -19.99 18.18 25.70
CA ILE A 285 -19.10 17.35 24.86
C ILE A 285 -18.40 16.25 25.68
N SER A 286 -18.22 16.45 26.99
CA SER A 286 -17.56 15.53 27.91
C SER A 286 -18.05 14.07 27.87
N PRO A 287 -19.35 13.76 27.62
CA PRO A 287 -19.83 12.38 27.51
C PRO A 287 -19.29 11.65 26.27
N TYR A 288 -18.78 12.40 25.28
CA TYR A 288 -18.27 11.87 24.02
C TYR A 288 -16.75 11.68 24.05
N TRP A 289 -16.03 12.02 25.12
CA TRP A 289 -14.58 11.82 25.16
C TRP A 289 -14.19 10.34 25.26
N SER A 290 -13.19 9.93 24.49
CA SER A 290 -12.63 8.58 24.56
C SER A 290 -11.85 8.41 25.86
N LYS A 291 -12.04 7.28 26.54
CA LYS A 291 -11.21 6.92 27.68
C LYS A 291 -9.99 6.16 27.16
N GLU A 292 -8.86 6.39 27.79
CA GLU A 292 -7.57 5.76 27.45
C GLU A 292 -7.74 4.21 27.47
N GLY A 293 -7.58 3.57 26.30
CA GLY A 293 -7.76 2.12 26.13
C GLY A 293 -9.06 1.64 25.45
N ASP A 294 -9.92 2.53 24.96
CA ASP A 294 -11.12 2.14 24.21
C ASP A 294 -10.75 1.45 22.86
N ALA A 295 -11.30 0.25 22.63
CA ALA A 295 -11.16 -0.50 21.38
C ALA A 295 -11.83 0.22 20.19
N PRO A 296 -11.37 0.02 18.94
CA PRO A 296 -12.01 0.60 17.76
C PRO A 296 -13.50 0.24 17.72
N VAL A 297 -14.33 1.28 17.70
CA VAL A 297 -15.78 1.17 17.92
C VAL A 297 -16.47 0.66 16.66
N ALA A 298 -17.29 -0.39 16.79
CA ALA A 298 -18.19 -0.86 15.72
C ALA A 298 -19.19 0.23 15.30
N PRO A 299 -19.66 0.25 14.04
CA PRO A 299 -20.42 1.37 13.45
C PRO A 299 -21.76 1.72 14.13
N THR A 300 -22.21 0.94 15.12
CA THR A 300 -23.48 1.12 15.83
C THR A 300 -23.35 1.75 17.23
N ARG A 301 -22.14 2.06 17.70
CA ARG A 301 -21.92 2.76 18.98
C ARG A 301 -21.53 4.22 18.77
N ARG A 302 -22.03 5.10 19.65
CA ARG A 302 -21.72 6.54 19.67
C ARG A 302 -20.21 6.76 19.58
N HIS A 303 -19.78 7.54 18.59
CA HIS A 303 -18.36 7.83 18.35
C HIS A 303 -17.75 8.55 19.55
N LYS A 304 -16.59 8.08 20.00
CA LYS A 304 -15.83 8.68 21.10
C LYS A 304 -14.67 9.49 20.55
N LEU A 305 -14.52 10.74 20.96
CA LEU A 305 -13.50 11.71 20.52
C LEU A 305 -12.17 11.49 21.26
N SER A 306 -11.07 11.25 20.53
CA SER A 306 -9.75 11.05 21.13
C SER A 306 -8.97 12.35 21.37
N GLY A 307 -9.33 13.43 20.70
CA GLY A 307 -8.81 14.76 20.96
C GLY A 307 -9.87 15.82 20.72
N PHE A 308 -10.01 16.76 21.66
CA PHE A 308 -10.87 17.93 21.52
C PHE A 308 -10.09 19.15 21.94
N PHE A 309 -9.96 20.11 21.03
CA PHE A 309 -9.29 21.38 21.29
C PHE A 309 -10.28 22.50 21.05
N LEU A 310 -10.70 23.16 22.13
CA LEU A 310 -11.56 24.34 22.08
C LEU A 310 -10.71 25.59 22.36
N SER A 311 -10.67 26.51 21.41
CA SER A 311 -10.06 27.82 21.59
C SER A 311 -11.14 28.89 21.60
N LEU A 312 -11.28 29.61 22.71
CA LEU A 312 -12.07 30.83 22.77
C LEU A 312 -11.14 32.02 22.59
N ARG A 313 -11.26 32.74 21.46
CA ARG A 313 -10.49 33.96 21.21
C ARG A 313 -11.44 35.15 21.11
N PRO A 314 -11.28 36.20 21.94
CA PRO A 314 -12.00 37.44 21.73
C PRO A 314 -11.56 38.06 20.39
N PRO A 315 -12.45 38.78 19.69
CA PRO A 315 -12.09 39.47 18.46
C PRO A 315 -11.00 40.51 18.75
N GLU A 316 -9.88 40.46 18.02
CA GLU A 316 -8.81 41.46 18.13
C GLU A 316 -9.32 42.83 17.64
N PRO A 317 -9.09 43.93 18.39
CA PRO A 317 -9.55 45.26 18.00
C PRO A 317 -8.87 45.82 16.74
N SER A 318 -7.73 45.25 16.29
CA SER A 318 -7.00 45.67 15.08
C SER A 318 -7.63 45.19 13.77
N LEU A 319 -8.51 44.18 13.79
CA LEU A 319 -9.17 43.63 12.60
C LEU A 319 -10.55 44.25 12.33
N ALA A 320 -11.02 45.14 13.21
CA ALA A 320 -12.33 45.78 13.09
C ALA A 320 -12.34 47.05 12.19
N GLN A 321 -11.18 47.51 11.71
CA GLN A 321 -11.07 48.79 10.97
C GLN A 321 -10.43 48.71 9.57
N SER A 322 -10.12 47.51 9.07
CA SER A 322 -9.69 47.34 7.67
C SER A 322 -10.85 46.76 6.84
N PRO A 323 -11.25 47.37 5.70
CA PRO A 323 -12.07 46.64 4.74
C PRO A 323 -11.30 45.38 4.34
N PRO A 324 -11.97 44.25 4.08
CA PRO A 324 -11.29 43.01 3.74
C PRO A 324 -10.45 43.26 2.48
N THR A 325 -9.14 43.36 2.62
CA THR A 325 -8.22 43.27 1.49
C THR A 325 -8.31 41.84 0.98
N PRO A 326 -8.61 41.62 -0.31
CA PRO A 326 -8.84 40.30 -0.86
C PRO A 326 -7.48 39.64 -1.12
N HIS A 327 -6.86 39.10 -0.08
CA HIS A 327 -5.77 38.14 -0.25
C HIS A 327 -6.04 36.93 0.65
N ALA A 328 -6.22 35.79 -0.02
CA ALA A 328 -6.50 34.46 0.51
C ALA A 328 -7.96 34.12 0.88
N CYS A 329 -8.93 34.58 0.09
CA CYS A 329 -10.08 33.74 -0.26
C CYS A 329 -9.79 33.09 -1.61
N VAL A 330 -9.24 31.89 -1.61
CA VAL A 330 -9.29 31.04 -2.81
C VAL A 330 -10.73 30.55 -2.92
N ASN A 331 -11.47 31.27 -3.75
CA ASN A 331 -12.84 31.01 -4.12
C ASN A 331 -12.86 29.75 -5.00
N TRP A 332 -13.12 28.58 -4.42
CA TRP A 332 -13.44 27.38 -5.20
C TRP A 332 -14.92 27.44 -5.56
N SER A 333 -15.21 28.08 -6.71
CA SER A 333 -16.48 27.94 -7.42
C SER A 333 -16.33 26.84 -8.48
N PRO A 334 -17.37 26.03 -8.72
CA PRO A 334 -17.24 24.77 -9.44
C PRO A 334 -17.31 24.96 -10.94
N TYR A 335 -16.27 24.50 -11.63
CA TYR A 335 -16.32 23.92 -12.97
C TYR A 335 -15.36 22.74 -13.01
#